data_AF-A0AA97HJH4-F1
#
_entry.id   AF-A0AA97HJH4-F1
#
_cell.length_a   1.000
_cell.length_b   1.000
_cell.length_c   1.000
_cell.angle_alpha   90.00
_cell.angle_beta   90.00
_cell.angle_gamma   90.00
#
_symmetry.space_group_name_H-M   'P 1'
#
loop_
_entity.id
_entity.type
_entity.pdbx_description
1 polymer ?
#
loop_
_entity_poly.entity_id
_entity_poly.type
_entity_poly.pdbx_seq_one_letter_code
_entity_poly.pdbx_strand_id
1 'polypeptide(L)'
;MVVFDAQNWKDHSAKRVVQLTDRGWLVPESEALVKEQIDRLRGVLSDAVVLVVYVRGIVGYLNDAKFERVYVLPANNQVTLLGHAVNGAYVAYGDRIATQRSTPL
;
A
#
# COMPACT_ATOMS: atom_id res chain seq x y z
N MET A 1 -1.97 7.90 6.52
CA MET A 1 -1.23 6.88 5.76
C MET A 1 -1.43 5.53 6.42
N VAL A 2 -1.56 4.47 5.61
CA VAL A 2 -1.63 3.07 6.06
C VAL A 2 -0.59 2.26 5.30
N VAL A 3 0.09 1.33 5.97
CA VAL A 3 1.01 0.38 5.35
C VAL A 3 0.38 -1.01 5.43
N PHE A 4 0.17 -1.63 4.27
CA PHE A 4 -0.17 -3.03 4.15
C PHE A 4 1.12 -3.84 3.94
N ASP A 5 1.61 -4.48 5.01
CA ASP A 5 2.77 -5.37 4.98
C ASP A 5 2.40 -6.78 4.51
N ALA A 6 2.27 -6.93 3.19
CA ALA A 6 2.03 -8.23 2.56
C ALA A 6 3.27 -9.15 2.69
N GLN A 7 4.48 -8.59 2.74
CA GLN A 7 5.72 -9.36 2.89
C GLN A 7 5.76 -10.21 4.16
N ASN A 8 5.29 -9.67 5.27
CA ASN A 8 5.32 -10.35 6.57
C ASN A 8 3.95 -10.89 6.99
N TRP A 9 2.98 -10.91 6.08
CA TRP A 9 1.67 -11.49 6.34
C TRP A 9 1.78 -13.00 6.57
N LYS A 10 1.38 -13.41 7.78
CA LYS A 10 1.30 -14.80 8.20
C LYS A 10 -0.14 -15.24 8.45
N ASP A 11 -0.42 -16.51 8.19
CA ASP A 11 -1.67 -17.15 8.58
C ASP A 11 -1.68 -17.52 10.07
N HIS A 12 -2.77 -18.13 10.53
CA HIS A 12 -2.90 -18.62 11.90
C HIS A 12 -1.86 -19.69 12.29
N SER A 13 -1.21 -20.32 11.31
CA SER A 13 -0.14 -21.30 11.50
C SER A 13 1.26 -20.69 11.42
N ALA A 14 1.37 -19.35 11.44
CA ALA A 14 2.61 -18.59 11.28
C ALA A 14 3.34 -18.79 9.93
N LYS A 15 2.68 -19.39 8.93
CA LYS A 15 3.24 -19.56 7.59
C LYS A 15 3.01 -18.29 6.78
N ARG A 16 3.99 -17.93 5.95
CA ARG A 16 3.89 -16.78 5.07
C ARG A 16 2.81 -17.05 4.02
N VAL A 17 1.83 -16.15 3.94
CA VAL A 17 0.70 -16.25 3.01
C VAL A 17 1.14 -15.93 1.59
N VAL A 18 1.98 -14.90 1.46
CA VAL A 18 2.40 -14.35 0.18
C VAL A 18 3.61 -15.10 -0.36
N GLN A 19 3.46 -15.61 -1.58
CA GLN A 19 4.48 -16.36 -2.31
C GLN A 19 4.81 -15.68 -3.64
N LEU A 20 6.05 -15.85 -4.07
CA LEU A 20 6.57 -15.30 -5.31
C LEU A 20 7.01 -16.43 -6.25
N THR A 21 6.82 -16.20 -7.54
CA THR A 21 7.47 -16.95 -8.62
C THR A 21 8.98 -16.70 -8.61
N ASP A 22 9.74 -17.52 -9.32
CA ASP A 22 11.20 -17.34 -9.51
C ASP A 22 11.56 -16.01 -10.18
N ARG A 23 10.60 -15.36 -10.84
CA ARG A 23 10.76 -14.06 -11.49
C ARG A 23 10.40 -12.89 -10.58
N GLY A 24 10.06 -13.14 -9.31
CA GLY A 24 9.73 -12.11 -8.33
C GLY A 24 8.31 -11.54 -8.42
N TRP A 25 7.44 -12.12 -9.26
CA TRP A 25 6.01 -11.80 -9.30
C TRP A 25 5.24 -12.61 -8.26
N LEU A 26 4.16 -12.08 -7.71
CA LEU A 26 3.23 -12.89 -6.92
C LEU A 26 2.73 -14.08 -7.73
N VAL A 27 2.62 -15.24 -7.09
CA VAL A 27 1.88 -16.37 -7.67
C VAL A 27 0.38 -16.01 -7.74
N PRO A 28 -0.40 -16.60 -8.66
CA PRO A 28 -1.80 -16.20 -8.89
C PRO A 28 -2.67 -16.17 -7.63
N GLU A 29 -2.50 -17.15 -6.73
CA GLU A 29 -3.24 -17.23 -5.47
C GLU A 29 -2.87 -16.10 -4.51
N SER A 30 -1.58 -15.77 -4.44
CA SER A 30 -1.10 -14.64 -3.61
C SER A 30 -1.52 -13.30 -4.19
N GLU A 31 -1.50 -13.15 -5.53
CA GLU A 31 -1.97 -11.94 -6.23
C GLU A 31 -3.46 -11.71 -5.95
N ALA A 32 -4.30 -12.75 -6.04
CA ALA A 32 -5.73 -12.66 -5.73
C ALA A 32 -5.99 -12.22 -4.28
N LEU A 33 -5.26 -12.79 -3.31
CA LEU A 33 -5.38 -12.42 -1.90
C LEU A 33 -4.93 -10.98 -1.64
N VAL A 34 -3.78 -10.57 -2.19
CA VAL A 34 -3.26 -9.21 -2.04
C VAL A 34 -4.21 -8.21 -2.68
N LYS A 35 -4.72 -8.50 -3.89
CA LYS A 35 -5.74 -7.70 -4.57
C LYS A 35 -6.98 -7.50 -3.69
N GLU A 36 -7.53 -8.58 -3.14
CA GLU A 36 -8.72 -8.51 -2.29
C GLU A 36 -8.50 -7.61 -1.07
N GLN A 37 -7.35 -7.72 -0.41
CA GLN A 37 -7.04 -6.85 0.74
C GLN A 37 -6.86 -5.39 0.33
N ILE A 38 -6.21 -5.11 -0.80
CA ILE A 38 -6.09 -3.75 -1.33
C ILE A 38 -7.48 -3.15 -1.58
N ASP A 39 -8.37 -3.92 -2.22
CA ASP A 39 -9.73 -3.46 -2.55
C ASP A 39 -10.55 -3.21 -1.28
N ARG A 40 -10.48 -4.11 -0.29
CA ARG A 40 -11.14 -3.94 1.01
C ARG A 40 -10.64 -2.71 1.75
N LEU A 41 -9.32 -2.51 1.81
CA LEU A 41 -8.70 -1.34 2.43
C LEU A 41 -9.14 -0.05 1.72
N ARG A 42 -9.16 -0.04 0.38
CA ARG A 42 -9.66 1.10 -0.40
C ARG A 42 -11.15 1.37 -0.19
N GLY A 43 -11.95 0.35 0.09
CA GLY A 43 -13.38 0.52 0.38
C GLY A 43 -13.67 1.16 1.75
N VAL A 44 -12.72 1.10 2.69
CA VAL A 44 -12.89 1.66 4.05
C VAL A 44 -12.06 2.92 4.30
N LEU A 45 -10.97 3.11 3.57
CA LEU A 45 -10.12 4.28 3.68
C LEU A 45 -10.66 5.41 2.80
N SER A 46 -10.60 6.63 3.31
CA SER A 46 -10.85 7.83 2.50
C SER A 46 -9.84 7.93 1.35
N ASP A 47 -10.26 8.53 0.22
CA ASP A 47 -9.38 8.76 -0.93
C ASP A 47 -8.16 9.62 -0.61
N ALA A 48 -8.20 10.41 0.46
CA ALA A 48 -7.07 11.20 0.95
C ALA A 48 -6.00 10.36 1.68
N VAL A 49 -6.27 9.08 1.98
CA VAL A 49 -5.32 8.21 2.68
C VAL A 49 -4.36 7.54 1.68
N VAL A 50 -3.07 7.81 1.86
CA VAL A 50 -2.01 7.03 1.21
C VAL A 50 -1.97 5.61 1.76
N LEU A 51 -2.14 4.62 0.88
CA LEU A 51 -1.97 3.19 1.13
C LEU A 51 -0.65 2.72 0.49
N VAL A 52 0.30 2.29 1.31
CA VAL A 52 1.56 1.70 0.83
C VAL A 52 1.45 0.20 0.91
N VAL A 53 1.64 -0.50 -0.21
CA VAL A 53 1.61 -1.97 -0.28
C VAL A 53 3.04 -2.47 -0.33
N TYR A 54 3.47 -3.14 0.75
CA TYR A 54 4.83 -3.66 0.88
C TYR A 54 4.89 -5.16 0.61
N VAL A 55 5.63 -5.55 -0.43
CA VAL A 55 6.02 -6.94 -0.72
C VAL A 55 7.37 -6.93 -1.39
N ARG A 56 8.30 -7.83 -1.09
CA ARG A 56 9.61 -7.92 -1.78
C ARG A 56 9.49 -8.58 -3.16
N GLY A 57 8.56 -8.10 -3.97
CA GLY A 57 8.21 -8.62 -5.28
C GLY A 57 7.35 -7.64 -6.05
N ILE A 58 6.70 -8.14 -7.10
CA ILE A 58 5.85 -7.36 -7.99
C ILE A 58 4.39 -7.77 -7.77
N VAL A 59 3.55 -6.79 -7.44
CA VAL A 59 2.09 -6.91 -7.40
C VAL A 59 1.56 -6.46 -8.76
N GLY A 60 1.18 -7.40 -9.62
CA GLY A 60 0.76 -7.07 -11.00
C GLY A 60 -0.47 -6.17 -11.04
N TYR A 61 -1.37 -6.34 -10.08
CA TYR A 61 -2.59 -5.57 -9.93
C TYR A 61 -2.35 -4.06 -9.83
N LEU A 62 -1.24 -3.65 -9.19
CA LEU A 62 -0.91 -2.23 -9.02
C LEU A 62 -0.44 -1.55 -10.31
N ASN A 63 -0.28 -2.30 -11.41
CA ASN A 63 0.03 -1.75 -12.72
C ASN A 63 -1.23 -1.34 -13.52
N ASP A 64 -2.44 -1.58 -13.01
CA ASP A 64 -3.68 -1.13 -13.66
C ASP A 64 -3.75 0.41 -13.71
N ALA A 65 -4.23 0.96 -14.83
CA ALA A 65 -4.33 2.41 -15.06
C ALA A 65 -5.16 3.16 -13.99
N LYS A 66 -6.08 2.48 -13.31
CA LYS A 66 -6.85 3.06 -12.19
C LYS A 66 -5.96 3.50 -11.01
N PHE A 67 -4.76 2.95 -10.90
CA PHE A 67 -3.82 3.27 -9.83
C PHE A 67 -2.95 4.51 -10.13
N GLU A 68 -2.96 5.03 -11.35
CA GLU A 68 -2.14 6.19 -11.75
C GLU A 68 -2.51 7.48 -10.99
N ARG A 69 -3.76 7.59 -10.52
CA ARG A 69 -4.30 8.82 -9.91
C ARG A 69 -4.74 8.66 -8.46
N VAL A 70 -4.46 7.52 -7.84
CA VAL A 70 -4.80 7.26 -6.44
C VAL A 70 -3.54 7.06 -5.62
N TYR A 71 -3.61 7.33 -4.32
CA TYR A 71 -2.47 7.19 -3.41
C TYR A 71 -2.24 5.74 -3.00
N VAL A 72 -2.02 4.84 -3.97
CA VAL A 72 -1.62 3.45 -3.73
C VAL A 72 -0.22 3.24 -4.27
N LEU A 73 0.74 2.97 -3.38
CA LEU A 73 2.15 2.94 -3.73
C LEU A 73 2.75 1.55 -3.49
N PRO A 74 3.34 0.90 -4.52
CA PRO A 74 4.06 -0.34 -4.33
C PRO A 74 5.43 -0.08 -3.69
N ALA A 75 5.78 -0.85 -2.66
CA ALA A 75 7.12 -0.87 -2.08
C ALA A 75 7.72 -2.27 -2.24
N ASN A 76 8.69 -2.41 -3.15
CA ASN A 76 9.33 -3.70 -3.46
C ASN A 76 10.58 -4.00 -2.62
N ASN A 77 11.03 -3.05 -1.81
CA ASN A 77 12.17 -3.19 -0.90
C ASN A 77 12.00 -2.23 0.29
N GLN A 78 12.84 -2.38 1.32
CA GLN A 78 12.72 -1.60 2.56
C GLN A 78 13.06 -0.12 2.38
N VAL A 79 13.95 0.23 1.46
CA VAL A 79 14.31 1.63 1.17
C VAL A 79 13.15 2.35 0.51
N THR A 80 12.51 1.73 -0.48
CA THR A 80 11.30 2.27 -1.13
C THR A 80 10.14 2.38 -0.14
N LEU A 81 9.96 1.40 0.75
CA LEU A 81 8.98 1.48 1.84
C LEU A 81 9.22 2.70 2.72
N LEU A 82 10.47 2.90 3.19
CA LEU A 82 10.82 4.04 4.02
C LEU A 82 10.60 5.36 3.28
N GLY A 83 11.00 5.46 2.01
CA GLY A 83 10.78 6.63 1.18
C GLY A 83 9.29 6.99 1.05
N HIS A 84 8.43 6.01 0.78
CA HIS A 84 6.98 6.22 0.75
C HIS A 84 6.41 6.60 2.11
N ALA A 85 6.88 5.98 3.18
CA ALA A 85 6.44 6.30 4.54
C ALA A 85 6.75 7.75 4.91
N VAL A 86 7.96 8.22 4.60
CA VAL A 86 8.39 9.61 4.83
C VAL A 86 7.59 10.58 3.96
N ASN A 87 7.46 10.31 2.65
CA ASN A 87 6.69 11.18 1.75
C ASN A 87 5.21 11.26 2.16
N GLY A 88 4.61 10.13 2.53
CA GLY A 88 3.23 10.07 3.02
C GLY A 88 3.03 10.85 4.32
N ALA A 89 4.02 10.86 5.22
CA ALA A 89 3.98 11.69 6.42
C ALA A 89 4.04 13.20 6.08
N TYR A 90 4.84 13.60 5.09
CA TYR A 90 4.88 14.99 4.61
C TYR A 90 3.55 15.45 4.00
N VAL A 91 2.91 14.61 3.18
CA VAL A 91 1.58 14.92 2.60
C VAL A 91 0.55 15.09 3.71
N ALA A 92 0.48 14.16 4.66
CA ALA A 92 -0.46 14.24 5.78
C ALA A 92 -0.21 15.48 6.67
N TYR A 93 1.05 15.86 6.86
CA TYR A 93 1.40 17.09 7.57
C TYR A 93 0.95 18.35 6.80
N GLY A 94 1.18 18.39 5.48
CA GLY A 94 0.76 19.48 4.60
C GLY A 94 -0.76 19.69 4.64
N ASP A 95 -1.54 18.62 4.49
CA ASP A 95 -3.01 18.66 4.58
C ASP A 95 -3.47 19.20 5.94
N ARG A 96 -2.87 18.72 7.04
CA ARG A 96 -3.21 19.20 8.39
C ARG A 96 -3.00 20.71 8.54
N ILE A 97 -1.87 21.23 8.05
CA ILE A 97 -1.56 22.66 8.10
C ILE A 97 -2.51 23.46 7.21
N ALA A 98 -2.87 22.94 6.04
CA ALA A 98 -3.82 23.58 5.13
C ALA A 98 -5.23 23.69 5.73
N THR A 99 -5.73 22.60 6.35
CA THR A 99 -7.04 22.58 7.02
C THR A 99 -7.09 23.52 8.23
N GLN A 100 -6.02 23.60 9.03
CA GLN A 100 -5.93 24.52 10.17
C GLN A 100 -5.98 26.00 9.75
N ARG A 101 -5.44 26.34 8.57
CA ARG A 101 -5.44 27.71 8.04
C ARG A 101 -6.75 28.11 7.38
N SER A 102 -7.62 27.16 7.05
CA SER A 102 -8.88 27.40 6.36
C SER A 102 -10.11 27.36 7.28
N THR A 103 -9.91 27.22 8.60
CA THR A 103 -10.98 27.38 9.60
C THR A 103 -11.03 28.87 10.04
N PRO A 104 -12.05 29.65 9.68
CA PRO A 104 -12.20 31.00 10.21
C PRO A 104 -12.61 30.93 11.69
N LEU A 105 -12.06 31.83 12.51
CA LEU A 105 -12.57 32.13 13.86
C LEU A 105 -13.96 32.77 13.78
#